data_AF-A0A6A8GAC4-F1
#
_entry.id   AF-A0A6A8GAC4-F1
#
_cell.length_a   1.000
_cell.length_b   1.000
_cell.length_c   1.000
_cell.angle_alpha   90.00
_cell.angle_beta   90.00
_cell.angle_gamma   90.00
#
_symmetry.space_group_name_H-M   'P 1'
#
loop_
_entity.id
_entity.type
_entity.pdbx_description
1 polymer ?
#
loop_
_entity_poly.entity_id
_entity_poly.type
_entity_poly.pdbx_seq_one_letter_code
_entity_poly.pdbx_strand_id
1 'polypeptide(L)'
;MAGDKVRRRLAVASLLFLVVVGAGIGVWNYQDVRACHDMYDDDPSVIVECEDSFTDVVRGVSVLSVTVGCVGLILTVRRGKRL
;
A
#
# COMPACT_ATOMS: atom_id res chain seq x y z
N MET A 1 30.62 -11.20 -9.86
CA MET A 1 30.20 -9.88 -9.33
C MET A 1 29.09 -9.18 -10.14
N ALA A 2 28.73 -9.60 -11.36
CA ALA A 2 27.62 -8.97 -12.12
C ALA A 2 26.22 -9.41 -11.63
N GLY A 3 26.07 -10.69 -11.23
CA GLY A 3 24.78 -11.25 -10.78
C GLY A 3 24.21 -10.60 -9.51
N ASP A 4 25.07 -10.18 -8.57
CA ASP A 4 24.62 -9.57 -7.31
C ASP A 4 24.02 -8.17 -7.51
N LYS A 5 24.56 -7.42 -8.50
CA LYS A 5 24.01 -6.11 -8.88
C LYS A 5 22.61 -6.24 -9.49
N VAL A 6 22.41 -7.25 -10.34
CA VAL A 6 21.12 -7.52 -10.98
C VAL A 6 20.08 -7.98 -9.95
N ARG A 7 20.44 -8.92 -9.06
CA ARG A 7 19.58 -9.37 -7.95
C ARG A 7 19.15 -8.22 -7.03
N ARG A 8 20.08 -7.32 -6.69
CA ARG A 8 19.78 -6.15 -5.86
C ARG A 8 18.81 -5.18 -6.55
N ARG A 9 18.99 -4.92 -7.85
CA ARG A 9 18.07 -4.07 -8.63
C ARG A 9 16.66 -4.68 -8.70
N LEU A 10 16.57 -5.99 -8.93
CA LEU A 10 15.31 -6.73 -8.89
C LEU A 10 14.62 -6.62 -7.52
N ALA A 11 15.36 -6.86 -6.43
CA ALA A 11 14.80 -6.74 -5.08
C ALA A 11 14.26 -5.32 -4.78
N VAL A 12 15.01 -4.28 -5.15
CA VAL A 12 14.57 -2.88 -4.97
C VAL A 12 13.32 -2.60 -5.82
N ALA A 13 13.29 -3.06 -7.07
CA ALA A 13 12.12 -2.88 -7.95
C ALA A 13 10.87 -3.58 -7.39
N SER A 14 11.00 -4.81 -6.88
CA SER A 14 9.88 -5.53 -6.25
C SER A 14 9.37 -4.83 -4.98
N LEU A 15 10.28 -4.27 -4.17
CA LEU A 15 9.91 -3.53 -2.96
C LEU A 15 9.23 -2.21 -3.27
N LEU A 16 9.71 -1.46 -4.27
CA LEU A 16 9.06 -0.26 -4.76
C LEU A 16 7.66 -0.57 -5.30
N PHE A 17 7.52 -1.68 -6.03
CA PHE A 17 6.23 -2.12 -6.54
C PHE A 17 5.23 -2.39 -5.41
N LEU A 18 5.64 -3.05 -4.32
CA LEU A 18 4.78 -3.27 -3.15
C LEU A 18 4.32 -1.95 -2.51
N VAL A 19 5.20 -0.95 -2.41
CA VAL A 19 4.82 0.37 -1.89
C VAL A 19 3.78 1.03 -2.80
N VAL A 20 4.00 1.02 -4.12
CA VAL A 20 3.08 1.63 -5.09
C VAL A 20 1.73 0.94 -5.09
N VAL A 21 1.70 -0.39 -5.09
CA VAL A 21 0.45 -1.17 -5.03
C VAL A 21 -0.29 -0.90 -3.73
N GLY A 22 0.41 -0.93 -2.59
CA GLY A 22 -0.20 -0.63 -1.28
C GLY A 22 -0.82 0.77 -1.24
N ALA A 23 -0.10 1.79 -1.71
CA ALA A 23 -0.60 3.15 -1.79
C ALA A 23 -1.78 3.28 -2.76
N GLY A 24 -1.71 2.64 -3.93
CA GLY A 24 -2.79 2.66 -4.93
C GLY A 24 -4.09 2.04 -4.41
N ILE A 25 -3.99 0.90 -3.72
CA ILE A 25 -5.14 0.26 -3.05
C ILE A 25 -5.75 1.22 -2.01
N GLY A 26 -4.93 1.88 -1.20
CA GLY A 26 -5.42 2.85 -0.21
C GLY A 26 -6.13 4.05 -0.84
N VAL A 27 -5.60 4.58 -1.95
CA VAL A 27 -6.22 5.70 -2.68
C VAL A 27 -7.54 5.28 -3.33
N TRP A 28 -7.58 4.11 -3.97
CA TRP A 28 -8.82 3.60 -4.57
C TRP A 28 -9.90 3.43 -3.51
N ASN A 29 -9.56 2.81 -2.38
CA ASN A 29 -10.50 2.62 -1.27
C ASN A 29 -11.03 3.96 -0.73
N TYR A 30 -10.18 4.97 -0.61
CA TYR A 30 -10.61 6.32 -0.20
C TYR A 30 -11.57 6.96 -1.21
N GLN A 31 -11.34 6.76 -2.50
CA GLN A 31 -12.24 7.26 -3.55
C GLN A 31 -13.60 6.56 -3.51
N ASP A 32 -13.63 5.26 -3.24
CA ASP A 32 -14.86 4.46 -3.19
C ASP A 32 -15.74 4.84 -1.99
N VAL A 33 -15.13 4.99 -0.80
CA VAL A 33 -15.81 5.49 0.40
C VAL A 33 -16.37 6.89 0.14
N ARG A 34 -15.56 7.79 -0.43
CA ARG A 34 -16.01 9.15 -0.76
C ARG A 34 -17.18 9.15 -1.75
N ALA A 35 -17.14 8.31 -2.77
CA ALA A 35 -18.23 8.18 -3.73
C ALA A 35 -19.52 7.65 -3.08
N CYS A 36 -19.41 6.75 -2.10
CA CYS A 36 -20.58 6.35 -1.30
C CYS A 36 -21.14 7.52 -0.49
N HIS A 37 -20.29 8.29 0.21
CA HIS A 37 -20.74 9.47 0.97
C HIS A 37 -21.51 10.45 0.07
N ASP A 38 -20.98 10.76 -1.11
CA ASP A 38 -21.63 11.70 -2.05
C ASP A 38 -23.02 11.22 -2.53
N MET A 39 -23.32 9.90 -2.47
CA MET A 39 -24.62 9.34 -2.87
C MET A 39 -25.66 9.34 -1.75
N TYR A 40 -25.23 9.35 -0.48
CA TYR A 40 -26.10 9.15 0.69
C TYR A 40 -26.02 10.31 1.70
N ASP A 41 -25.76 11.52 1.20
CA ASP A 41 -25.56 12.74 2.00
C ASP A 41 -26.67 13.03 3.05
N ASP A 42 -27.87 12.47 2.89
CA ASP A 42 -29.03 12.70 3.75
C ASP A 42 -29.26 11.61 4.84
N ASP A 43 -28.59 10.46 4.81
CA ASP A 43 -28.80 9.37 5.79
C ASP A 43 -27.50 8.96 6.53
N PRO A 44 -27.34 9.37 7.80
CA PRO A 44 -26.14 9.06 8.58
C PRO A 44 -25.98 7.57 8.92
N SER A 45 -27.03 6.76 8.77
CA SER A 45 -26.94 5.31 9.01
C SER A 45 -26.24 4.57 7.86
N VAL A 46 -26.42 5.05 6.62
CA VAL A 46 -25.80 4.47 5.41
C VAL A 46 -24.31 4.82 5.32
N ILE A 47 -23.94 5.99 5.86
CA ILE A 47 -22.55 6.41 5.99
C ILE A 47 -21.70 5.39 6.76
N VAL A 48 -22.23 4.85 7.87
CA VAL A 48 -21.52 3.88 8.72
C VAL A 48 -21.35 2.53 8.01
N GLU A 49 -22.35 2.08 7.25
CA GLU A 49 -22.25 0.83 6.49
C GLU A 49 -21.19 0.89 5.37
N CYS A 50 -20.99 2.05 4.75
CA CYS A 50 -19.97 2.26 3.73
C CYS A 50 -18.53 2.27 4.28
N GLU A 51 -18.34 2.53 5.58
CA GLU A 51 -17.02 2.57 6.21
C GLU A 51 -16.61 1.24 6.85
N ASP A 52 -17.53 0.33 7.19
CA ASP A 52 -17.20 -0.79 8.10
C ASP A 52 -16.83 -2.13 7.41
N SER A 53 -17.38 -2.48 6.24
CA SER A 53 -17.23 -3.86 5.72
C SER A 53 -16.04 -4.08 4.78
N PHE A 54 -15.78 -3.16 3.86
CA PHE A 54 -14.76 -3.36 2.81
C PHE A 54 -13.42 -2.69 3.17
N THR A 55 -13.51 -1.66 4.02
CA THR A 55 -12.47 -0.68 4.30
C THR A 55 -11.37 -1.24 5.20
N ASP A 56 -11.71 -2.07 6.19
CA ASP A 56 -10.75 -2.59 7.18
C ASP A 56 -9.73 -3.56 6.58
N VAL A 57 -10.19 -4.52 5.79
CA VAL A 57 -9.31 -5.50 5.13
C VAL A 57 -8.42 -4.79 4.12
N VAL A 58 -8.99 -3.90 3.31
CA VAL A 58 -8.28 -3.17 2.27
C VAL A 58 -7.25 -2.20 2.86
N ARG A 59 -7.61 -1.51 3.95
CA ARG A 59 -6.71 -0.65 4.71
C ARG A 59 -5.58 -1.45 5.35
N GLY A 60 -5.89 -2.62 5.91
CA GLY A 60 -4.89 -3.56 6.42
C GLY A 60 -3.88 -3.97 5.36
N VAL A 61 -4.34 -4.39 4.17
CA VAL A 61 -3.49 -4.78 3.05
C VAL A 61 -2.64 -3.61 2.54
N SER A 62 -3.21 -2.41 2.46
CA SER A 62 -2.51 -1.19 2.06
C SER A 62 -1.36 -0.87 3.02
N VAL A 63 -1.65 -0.81 4.32
CA VAL A 63 -0.65 -0.51 5.37
C VAL A 63 0.44 -1.58 5.41
N LEU A 64 0.08 -2.86 5.34
CA LEU A 64 1.04 -3.96 5.32
C LEU A 64 1.97 -3.87 4.10
N SER A 65 1.43 -3.64 2.91
CA SER A 65 2.20 -3.56 1.67
C SER A 65 3.18 -2.39 1.67
N VAL A 66 2.74 -1.21 2.13
CA VAL A 66 3.60 -0.03 2.27
C VAL A 66 4.68 -0.28 3.32
N THR A 67 4.33 -0.85 4.47
CA THR A 67 5.27 -1.09 5.58
C THR A 67 6.34 -2.10 5.17
N VAL A 68 5.94 -3.24 4.60
CA VAL A 68 6.88 -4.28 4.14
C VAL A 68 7.78 -3.75 3.02
N GLY A 69 7.21 -3.02 2.06
CA GLY A 69 7.96 -2.39 0.98
C GLY A 69 9.02 -1.40 1.49
N CYS A 70 8.64 -0.49 2.40
CA CYS A 70 9.54 0.50 2.99
C CYS A 70 10.66 -0.14 3.83
N VAL A 71 10.31 -1.07 4.73
CA VAL A 71 11.29 -1.77 5.58
C VAL A 71 12.28 -2.55 4.72
N GLY A 72 11.79 -3.31 3.73
CA GLY A 72 12.64 -4.04 2.81
C GLY A 72 13.57 -3.13 2.00
N LEU A 73 13.10 -1.95 1.59
CA LEU A 73 13.91 -0.95 0.88
C LEU A 73 15.06 -0.45 1.75
N ILE A 74 14.75 -0.06 2.99
CA ILE A 74 15.75 0.42 3.95
C ILE A 74 16.81 -0.65 4.19
N LEU A 75 16.40 -1.90 4.40
CA LEU A 75 17.31 -3.03 4.60
C LEU A 75 18.18 -3.28 3.37
N THR A 76 17.60 -3.28 2.16
CA THR A 76 18.32 -3.55 0.91
C THR A 76 19.32 -2.42 0.57
N VAL A 77 18.97 -1.18 0.87
CA VAL A 77 19.87 -0.03 0.72
C VAL A 77 21.00 -0.08 1.74
N ARG A 78 20.69 -0.29 3.03
CA ARG A 78 21.70 -0.36 4.10
C ARG A 78 22.69 -1.50 3.91
N ARG A 79 22.23 -2.68 3.48
CA ARG A 79 23.10 -3.86 3.30
C ARG A 79 24.16 -3.63 2.24
N GLY A 80 23.82 -2.96 1.14
CA GLY A 80 24.79 -2.64 0.09
C GLY A 80 25.48 -1.27 0.24
N LYS A 81 25.44 -0.66 1.44
CA LYS A 81 26.39 0.39 1.88
C LYS A 81 27.51 -0.17 2.78
N ARG A 82 27.39 -1.42 3.25
CA ARG A 82 28.38 -2.11 4.11
C ARG A 82 29.35 -3.03 3.34
N LEU A 83 29.29 -3.03 2.01
CA LEU A 83 30.21 -3.71 1.09
C LEU A 83 30.94 -2.65 0.28
#